data_AF-E2IFT6-F1
#
_entry.id   AF-E2IFT6-F1
#
_cell.length_a   1.000
_cell.length_b   1.000
_cell.length_c   1.000
_cell.angle_alpha   90.00
_cell.angle_beta   90.00
_cell.angle_gamma   90.00
#
_symmetry.space_group_name_H-M   'P 1'
#
loop_
_entity.id
_entity.type
_entity.pdbx_description
1 polymer ?
#
loop_
_entity_poly.entity_id
_entity_poly.type
_entity_poly.pdbx_seq_one_letter_code
_entity_poly.pdbx_strand_id
1 'polypeptide(L)'
;HDQNQLRRIVDAAGLSQTDKVLEIGPGLGPLTELLLENGREVLAIEKDARLAEFLRERFQNSKLELLHADALEFLKSEKRDWNDWKVVSNLPYSVASPILVELACGARAPKKIVATL
;
A
#
# COMPACT_ATOMS: atom_id res chain seq x y z
N HIS A 1 -2.28 17.24 -3.74
CA HIS A 1 -1.70 16.48 -2.61
C HIS A 1 -0.27 16.91 -2.37
N ASP A 2 0.09 17.12 -1.11
CA ASP A 2 1.37 17.71 -0.71
C ASP A 2 2.51 16.69 -0.88
N GLN A 3 3.38 16.89 -1.87
CA GLN A 3 4.53 15.99 -2.11
C GLN A 3 5.44 15.87 -0.88
N ASN A 4 5.47 16.89 -0.02
CA ASN A 4 6.23 16.83 1.22
C ASN A 4 5.64 15.82 2.20
N GLN A 5 4.31 15.70 2.26
CA GLN A 5 3.65 14.71 3.10
C GLN A 5 3.99 13.29 2.62
N LEU A 6 3.93 13.04 1.30
CA LEU A 6 4.24 11.72 0.75
C LEU A 6 5.70 11.32 1.00
N ARG A 7 6.65 12.26 0.82
CA ARG A 7 8.06 12.01 1.14
C ARG A 7 8.25 11.67 2.62
N ARG A 8 7.61 12.42 3.52
CA ARG A 8 7.68 12.14 4.97
C ARG A 8 7.16 10.75 5.33
N ILE A 9 6.10 10.27 4.67
CA ILE A 9 5.55 8.93 4.88
C ILE A 9 6.57 7.87 4.42
N VAL A 10 7.17 8.04 3.25
CA VAL A 10 8.19 7.12 2.71
C VAL A 10 9.44 7.10 3.60
N ASP A 11 9.91 8.28 4.05
CA ASP A 11 11.05 8.41 4.96
C ASP A 11 10.75 7.73 6.31
N ALA A 12 9.56 7.97 6.86
CA ALA A 12 9.12 7.35 8.11
C ALA A 12 8.99 5.82 7.98
N ALA A 13 8.71 5.29 6.79
CA ALA A 13 8.67 3.85 6.55
C ALA A 13 10.05 3.18 6.65
N GLY A 14 11.14 3.95 6.50
CA GLY A 14 12.52 3.47 6.64
C GLY A 14 12.78 2.23 5.78
N LEU A 15 12.44 2.32 4.50
CA LEU A 15 12.45 1.19 3.57
C LEU A 15 13.88 0.72 3.27
N SER A 16 14.08 -0.59 3.28
CA SER A 16 15.32 -1.27 2.91
C SER A 16 15.18 -1.98 1.56
N GLN A 17 16.30 -2.44 1.00
CA GLN A 17 16.30 -3.05 -0.33
C GLN A 17 15.46 -4.32 -0.46
N THR A 18 15.23 -5.03 0.65
CA THR A 18 14.52 -6.32 0.69
C THR A 18 13.06 -6.19 1.15
N ASP A 19 12.62 -4.99 1.53
CA ASP A 19 11.24 -4.78 1.99
C ASP A 19 10.25 -4.82 0.82
N LYS A 20 9.14 -5.51 1.04
CA LYS A 20 7.94 -5.44 0.21
C LYS A 20 6.95 -4.44 0.78
N VAL A 21 6.24 -3.72 -0.06
CA VAL A 21 5.32 -2.67 0.37
C VAL A 21 3.90 -3.02 -0.01
N LEU A 22 2.99 -2.95 0.96
CA LEU A 22 1.55 -2.93 0.73
C LEU A 22 1.07 -1.48 0.76
N GLU A 23 0.49 -1.04 -0.35
CA GLU A 23 -0.21 0.22 -0.47
C GLU A 23 -1.72 -0.05 -0.64
N ILE A 24 -2.54 0.60 0.19
CA ILE A 24 -3.99 0.49 0.12
C ILE A 24 -4.56 1.82 -0.36
N GLY A 25 -5.44 1.79 -1.36
CA GLY A 25 -6.04 3.00 -1.94
C GLY A 25 -4.99 3.92 -2.59
N PRO A 26 -4.21 3.44 -3.57
CA PRO A 26 -3.21 4.27 -4.28
C PRO A 26 -3.81 5.49 -4.98
N GLY A 27 -5.12 5.46 -5.31
CA GLY A 27 -5.79 6.58 -5.98
C GLY A 27 -5.19 6.86 -7.36
N LEU A 28 -4.64 8.07 -7.55
CA LEU A 28 -3.93 8.45 -8.78
C LEU A 28 -2.45 8.00 -8.80
N GLY A 29 -1.97 7.37 -7.73
CA GLY A 29 -0.65 6.78 -7.60
C GLY A 29 0.55 7.69 -7.30
N PRO A 30 0.42 8.91 -6.73
CA PRO A 30 1.61 9.71 -6.40
C PRO A 30 2.48 9.07 -5.30
N LEU A 31 1.88 8.28 -4.39
CA LEU A 31 2.64 7.51 -3.41
C LEU A 31 3.23 6.24 -4.05
N THR A 32 2.46 5.52 -4.86
CA THR A 32 2.93 4.38 -5.67
C THR A 32 4.18 4.75 -6.47
N GLU A 33 4.18 5.91 -7.13
CA GLU A 33 5.31 6.43 -7.91
C GLU A 33 6.58 6.56 -7.04
N LEU A 34 6.48 7.21 -5.89
CA LEU A 34 7.61 7.36 -4.96
C LEU A 34 8.11 6.02 -4.42
N LEU A 35 7.21 5.08 -4.13
CA LEU A 35 7.58 3.74 -3.66
C LEU A 35 8.33 2.95 -4.75
N LEU A 36 7.87 3.03 -6.00
CA LEU A 36 8.51 2.39 -7.15
C LEU A 36 9.85 3.04 -7.50
N GLU A 37 9.97 4.36 -7.41
CA GLU A 37 11.23 5.11 -7.60
C GLU A 37 12.29 4.70 -6.57
N ASN A 38 11.86 4.38 -5.34
CA ASN A 38 12.73 3.80 -4.32
C ASN A 38 13.11 2.35 -4.62
N GLY A 39 12.59 1.75 -5.69
CA GLY A 39 12.96 0.42 -6.19
C GLY A 39 12.27 -0.75 -5.51
N ARG A 40 11.14 -0.51 -4.83
CA ARG A 40 10.44 -1.49 -3.99
C ARG A 40 9.50 -2.39 -4.80
N GLU A 41 9.32 -3.63 -4.36
CA GLU A 41 8.16 -4.44 -4.74
C GLU A 41 6.93 -3.87 -4.04
N VAL A 42 5.94 -3.44 -4.82
CA VAL A 42 4.71 -2.81 -4.33
C VAL A 42 3.52 -3.67 -4.71
N LEU A 43 2.74 -4.08 -3.72
CA LEU A 43 1.38 -4.56 -3.89
C LEU A 43 0.43 -3.40 -3.60
N ALA A 44 -0.30 -2.95 -4.62
CA ALA A 44 -1.28 -1.90 -4.49
C ALA A 44 -2.69 -2.50 -4.59
N ILE A 45 -3.58 -2.16 -3.65
CA ILE A 45 -4.98 -2.57 -3.66
C ILE A 45 -5.87 -1.35 -3.87
N GLU A 46 -6.59 -1.33 -4.98
CA GLU A 46 -7.53 -0.26 -5.34
C GLU A 46 -8.94 -0.84 -5.54
N LYS A 47 -9.95 -0.15 -5.01
CA LYS A 47 -11.36 -0.57 -5.09
C LYS A 47 -12.08 0.05 -6.28
N ASP A 48 -11.69 1.25 -6.72
CA ASP A 48 -12.29 1.88 -7.90
C ASP A 48 -11.67 1.28 -9.17
N ALA A 49 -12.49 0.58 -9.96
CA ALA A 49 -12.08 -0.06 -11.21
C ALA A 49 -11.39 0.90 -12.20
N ARG A 50 -11.85 2.16 -12.27
CA ARG A 50 -11.32 3.16 -13.20
C ARG A 50 -9.94 3.63 -12.75
N LEU A 51 -9.76 3.82 -11.44
CA LEU A 51 -8.44 4.14 -10.89
C LEU A 51 -7.48 2.97 -11.03
N ALA A 52 -7.97 1.75 -10.83
CA ALA A 52 -7.15 0.55 -11.06
C ALA A 52 -6.71 0.45 -12.54
N GLU A 53 -7.60 0.63 -13.51
CA GLU A 53 -7.20 0.69 -14.93
C GLU A 53 -6.21 1.82 -15.22
N PHE A 54 -6.48 3.03 -14.73
CA PHE A 54 -5.58 4.16 -14.85
C PHE A 54 -4.17 3.85 -14.32
N LEU A 55 -4.06 3.20 -13.16
CA LEU A 55 -2.79 2.82 -12.56
C LEU A 55 -2.06 1.75 -13.39
N ARG A 56 -2.78 0.77 -13.99
CA ARG A 56 -2.17 -0.22 -14.89
C ARG A 56 -1.58 0.43 -16.14
N GLU A 57 -2.28 1.40 -16.70
CA GLU A 57 -1.80 2.14 -17.88
C GLU A 57 -0.63 3.05 -17.52
N ARG A 58 -0.73 3.76 -16.38
CA ARG A 58 0.29 4.70 -15.90
C ARG A 58 1.58 3.98 -15.51
N PHE A 59 1.50 2.84 -14.82
CA PHE A 59 2.64 2.14 -14.26
C PHE A 59 2.87 0.78 -14.92
N GLN A 60 3.60 0.80 -16.04
CA GLN A 60 4.11 -0.43 -16.67
C GLN A 60 5.41 -0.89 -16.01
N ASN A 61 5.36 -1.16 -14.69
CA ASN A 61 6.51 -1.52 -13.87
C ASN A 61 6.37 -2.95 -13.34
N SER A 62 7.35 -3.81 -13.58
CA SER A 62 7.35 -5.21 -13.12
C SER A 62 7.40 -5.38 -11.60
N LYS A 63 7.75 -4.31 -10.87
CA LYS A 63 7.73 -4.28 -9.40
C LYS A 63 6.39 -3.88 -8.81
N LEU A 64 5.40 -3.51 -9.64
CA LEU A 64 4.05 -3.20 -9.20
C LEU A 64 3.13 -4.40 -9.47
N GLU A 65 2.57 -4.96 -8.40
CA GLU A 65 1.41 -5.84 -8.46
C GLU A 65 0.18 -5.00 -8.10
N LEU A 66 -0.77 -4.83 -9.03
CA LEU A 66 -2.00 -4.08 -8.80
C LEU A 66 -3.22 -5.00 -8.72
N LEU A 67 -3.85 -5.04 -7.56
CA LEU A 67 -5.08 -5.76 -7.29
C LEU A 67 -6.28 -4.81 -7.31
N HIS A 68 -7.29 -5.13 -8.13
CA HIS A 68 -8.59 -4.47 -8.07
C HIS A 68 -9.50 -5.25 -7.11
N ALA A 69 -9.63 -4.78 -5.87
CA ALA A 69 -10.39 -5.44 -4.81
C ALA A 69 -10.76 -4.48 -3.67
N ASP A 70 -11.73 -4.89 -2.84
CA ASP A 70 -11.91 -4.29 -1.52
C ASP A 70 -10.79 -4.76 -0.57
N ALA A 71 -10.01 -3.82 -0.05
CA ALA A 71 -8.85 -4.15 0.78
C ALA A 71 -9.22 -4.86 2.08
N LEU A 72 -10.36 -4.52 2.71
CA LEU A 72 -10.76 -5.15 3.96
C LEU A 72 -11.22 -6.60 3.72
N GLU A 73 -11.98 -6.83 2.64
CA GLU A 73 -12.39 -8.18 2.24
C GLU A 73 -11.19 -9.05 1.83
N PHE A 74 -10.24 -8.46 1.09
CA PHE A 74 -9.00 -9.14 0.71
C PHE A 74 -8.19 -9.54 1.94
N LEU A 75 -7.95 -8.63 2.88
CA LEU A 75 -7.14 -8.91 4.06
C LEU A 75 -7.75 -9.99 4.96
N LYS A 76 -9.08 -10.06 5.03
CA LYS A 76 -9.79 -11.10 5.81
C LYS A 76 -9.79 -12.47 5.14
N SER A 77 -9.82 -12.50 3.80
CA SER A 77 -9.90 -13.76 3.04
C SER A 77 -8.52 -14.37 2.79
N GLU A 78 -7.53 -13.52 2.49
CA GLU A 78 -6.18 -13.93 2.15
C GLU A 78 -5.31 -14.06 3.42
N LYS A 79 -4.96 -15.29 3.79
CA LYS A 79 -4.06 -15.57 4.92
C LYS A 79 -2.58 -15.44 4.52
N ARG A 80 -2.23 -14.31 3.91
CA ARG A 80 -0.86 -14.00 3.50
C ARG A 80 0.00 -13.75 4.75
N ASP A 81 1.27 -14.14 4.64
CA ASP A 81 2.29 -13.81 5.63
C ASP A 81 2.83 -12.40 5.35
N TRP A 82 2.52 -11.45 6.24
CA TRP A 82 2.99 -10.07 6.10
C TRP A 82 4.31 -9.81 6.84
N ASN A 83 4.95 -10.82 7.43
CA ASN A 83 6.15 -10.62 8.25
C ASN A 83 7.32 -10.00 7.48
N ASP A 84 7.37 -10.06 6.15
CA ASP A 84 8.37 -9.40 5.31
C ASP A 84 7.89 -8.12 4.63
N TRP A 85 6.68 -7.69 4.94
CA TRP A 85 6.02 -6.55 4.34
C TRP A 85 6.02 -5.35 5.29
N LYS A 86 6.00 -4.17 4.69
CA LYS A 86 5.66 -2.90 5.33
C LYS A 86 4.41 -2.35 4.69
N VAL A 87 3.55 -1.73 5.49
CA VAL A 87 2.35 -1.05 4.99
C VAL A 87 2.68 0.44 4.91
N VAL A 88 2.54 1.01 3.72
CA VAL A 88 2.79 2.44 3.47
C VAL A 88 1.64 2.96 2.63
N SER A 89 0.76 3.76 3.22
CA SER A 89 -0.49 4.16 2.56
C SER A 89 -1.01 5.50 3.06
N ASN A 90 -1.64 6.27 2.16
CA ASN A 90 -2.51 7.37 2.53
C ASN A 90 -3.96 6.84 2.60
N LEU A 91 -4.33 6.28 3.75
CA LEU A 91 -5.56 5.51 3.89
C LEU A 91 -6.81 6.40 3.82
N PRO A 92 -7.89 5.93 3.17
CA PRO A 92 -9.18 6.60 3.25
C PRO A 92 -9.74 6.56 4.68
N TYR A 93 -10.09 7.73 5.22
CA TYR A 93 -10.59 7.86 6.61
C TYR A 93 -11.77 6.92 6.93
N SER A 94 -12.66 6.68 5.96
CA SER A 94 -13.87 5.86 6.14
C SER A 94 -13.61 4.39 6.46
N VAL A 95 -12.43 3.86 6.11
CA VAL A 95 -12.09 2.43 6.26
C VAL A 95 -10.74 2.19 6.93
N ALA A 96 -10.04 3.26 7.34
CA ALA A 96 -8.70 3.14 7.91
C ALA A 96 -8.66 2.30 9.20
N SER A 97 -9.54 2.57 10.17
CA SER A 97 -9.57 1.86 11.45
C SER A 97 -9.70 0.33 11.31
N PRO A 98 -10.69 -0.23 10.58
CA PRO A 98 -10.80 -1.67 10.44
C PRO A 98 -9.60 -2.29 9.68
N ILE A 99 -9.05 -1.59 8.69
CA ILE A 99 -7.86 -2.05 7.96
C ILE A 99 -6.63 -2.13 8.88
N LEU A 100 -6.39 -1.10 9.69
CA LEU A 100 -5.27 -1.06 10.63
C LEU A 100 -5.41 -2.16 11.70
N VAL A 101 -6.62 -2.40 12.20
CA VAL A 101 -6.89 -3.48 13.16
C VAL A 101 -6.62 -4.85 12.54
N GLU A 102 -7.11 -5.11 11.32
CA GLU A 102 -6.89 -6.39 10.63
C GLU A 102 -5.39 -6.67 10.43
N LEU A 103 -4.63 -5.66 9.98
CA LEU A 103 -3.19 -5.78 9.77
C LEU A 103 -2.39 -5.93 11.06
N ALA A 104 -2.78 -5.22 12.13
CA ALA A 104 -2.03 -5.21 13.39
C ALA A 104 -2.35 -6.42 14.30
N CYS A 105 -3.59 -6.90 14.29
CA CYS A 105 -4.03 -8.02 15.13
C CYS A 105 -3.84 -9.39 14.44
N GLY A 106 -3.51 -9.41 13.16
CA GLY A 106 -3.18 -10.64 12.45
C GLY A 106 -1.97 -11.36 13.05
N ALA A 107 -2.02 -12.69 13.11
CA ALA A 107 -0.93 -13.51 13.67
C ALA A 107 0.41 -13.39 12.89
N ARG A 108 0.38 -12.84 11.68
CA ARG A 108 1.52 -12.61 10.79
C ARG A 108 1.50 -11.16 10.30
N ALA A 109 1.66 -10.24 11.24
CA ALA A 109 1.53 -8.81 11.01
C ALA A 109 2.73 -8.22 10.22
N PRO A 110 2.54 -7.08 9.53
CA PRO A 110 3.63 -6.34 8.88
C PRO A 110 4.74 -5.91 9.84
N LYS A 111 5.98 -5.82 9.35
CA LYS A 111 7.15 -5.30 10.12
C LYS A 111 6.90 -3.88 10.65
N LYS A 112 6.21 -3.07 9.85
CA LYS A 112 5.90 -1.68 10.15
C LYS A 112 4.67 -1.23 9.36
N ILE A 113 3.86 -0.39 9.99
CA ILE A 113 2.73 0.28 9.36
C ILE A 113 2.98 1.78 9.49
N VAL A 114 3.02 2.48 8.36
CA VAL A 114 3.07 3.95 8.30
C VAL A 114 1.92 4.40 7.42
N ALA A 115 0.95 5.07 8.02
CA ALA A 115 -0.22 5.55 7.32
C ALA A 115 -0.57 6.99 7.69
N THR A 116 -1.11 7.74 6.74
CA THR A 116 -1.78 9.01 6.99
C THR A 116 -3.28 8.89 6.73
N LEU A 117 -4.06 9.72 7.41
CA LEU A 117 -5.53 9.75 7.41
C LEU A 117 -6.04 11.12 6.96
#